data_AF-A0A151SBQ3-F1
#
_entry.id   AF-A0A151SBQ3-F1
#
_cell.length_a   1.000
_cell.length_b   1.000
_cell.length_c   1.000
_cell.angle_alpha   90.00
_cell.angle_beta   90.00
_cell.angle_gamma   90.00
#
_symmetry.space_group_name_H-M   'P 1'
#
loop_
_entity.id
_entity.type
_entity.pdbx_description
1 polymer ?
#
loop_
_entity_poly.entity_id
_entity_poly.type
_entity_poly.pdbx_seq_one_letter_code
_entity_poly.pdbx_strand_id
1 'polypeptide(L)'
;MASTSGTKGPYETDWQPTKRVVRAHTINVDDFRDEEGVVDTEIVPSSLSVLVPVLRAAHAIRKENPRIAYLCRFHAFELAHMADPTSSGLGVRQFKTYLLSKLEKVRDN
;
A
#
# COMPACT_ATOMS: atom_id res chain seq x y z
N MET A 1 -50.19 42.69 -0.66
CA MET A 1 -50.20 41.26 -0.31
C MET A 1 -49.32 41.08 0.93
N ALA A 2 -49.92 40.87 2.10
CA ALA A 2 -49.21 40.67 3.36
C ALA A 2 -49.31 39.19 3.74
N SER A 3 -48.18 38.54 4.04
CA SER A 3 -48.16 37.20 4.62
C SER A 3 -47.45 37.22 5.96
N THR A 4 -48.30 37.06 6.98
CA THR A 4 -48.14 36.43 8.30
C THR A 4 -47.04 35.34 8.34
N SER A 5 -46.43 34.91 9.44
CA SER A 5 -46.60 35.05 10.88
C SER A 5 -45.30 34.50 11.48
N GLY A 6 -44.74 35.12 12.52
CA GLY A 6 -43.60 34.56 13.23
C GLY A 6 -44.03 33.58 14.32
N THR A 7 -43.21 32.57 14.63
CA THR A 7 -43.05 32.07 16.02
C THR A 7 -41.68 31.41 16.18
N LYS A 8 -40.95 31.80 17.24
CA LYS A 8 -39.60 31.34 17.60
C LYS A 8 -39.67 30.24 18.68
N GLY A 9 -38.93 29.14 18.46
CA GLY A 9 -38.18 28.28 19.41
C GLY A 9 -38.89 27.61 20.60
N PRO A 10 -38.17 26.91 21.51
CA PRO A 10 -36.91 26.13 21.41
C PRO A 10 -37.05 24.67 21.96
N TYR A 11 -35.98 23.85 21.99
CA TYR A 11 -35.82 22.51 22.64
C TYR A 11 -36.62 21.34 21.99
N GLU A 12 -36.15 20.12 21.71
CA GLU A 12 -34.99 19.28 22.05
C GLU A 12 -34.74 18.27 20.90
N THR A 13 -33.48 18.09 20.49
CA THR A 13 -32.69 16.85 20.61
C THR A 13 -33.18 15.65 19.79
N ASP A 14 -32.54 15.41 18.65
CA ASP A 14 -32.22 14.03 18.23
C ASP A 14 -30.81 13.99 17.64
N TRP A 15 -29.86 13.66 18.51
CA TRP A 15 -28.55 13.13 18.13
C TRP A 15 -28.77 11.80 17.43
N GLN A 16 -28.18 11.56 16.25
CA GLN A 16 -27.56 10.29 15.81
C GLN A 16 -26.98 10.46 14.38
N PRO A 17 -25.95 9.70 13.99
CA PRO A 17 -24.55 10.02 14.22
C PRO A 17 -23.87 10.40 12.90
N THR A 18 -23.11 11.50 12.89
CA THR A 18 -22.07 11.67 11.87
C THR A 18 -21.09 10.52 12.07
N LYS A 19 -21.25 9.46 11.27
CA LYS A 19 -20.23 8.42 11.09
C LYS A 19 -19.00 9.14 10.55
N ARG A 20 -18.18 9.68 11.46
CA ARG A 20 -16.81 10.06 11.18
C ARG A 20 -16.18 8.77 10.69
N VAL A 21 -16.08 8.67 9.37
CA VAL A 21 -15.21 7.69 8.74
C VAL A 21 -13.83 8.11 9.18
N VAL A 22 -13.35 7.55 10.29
CA VAL A 22 -11.95 7.67 10.67
C VAL A 22 -11.22 6.99 9.52
N ARG A 23 -10.62 7.82 8.67
CA ARG A 23 -9.79 7.35 7.56
C ARG A 23 -8.79 6.40 8.21
N ALA A 24 -8.89 5.11 7.89
CA ALA A 24 -7.91 4.13 8.32
C ALA A 24 -6.55 4.73 7.99
N HIS A 25 -5.66 4.79 8.98
CA HIS A 25 -4.30 5.24 8.76
C HIS A 25 -3.69 4.26 7.76
N THR A 26 -3.72 4.63 6.48
CA THR A 26 -2.93 3.97 5.45
C THR A 26 -1.51 4.19 5.90
N ILE A 27 -0.86 3.12 6.35
CA ILE A 27 0.56 3.09 6.62
C ILE A 27 1.23 3.81 5.44
N ASN A 28 1.84 4.97 5.70
CA ASN A 28 2.49 5.73 4.66
C ASN A 28 3.72 4.92 4.25
N VAL A 29 3.72 4.43 3.01
CA VAL A 29 4.84 3.67 2.43
C VAL A 29 6.16 4.49 2.42
N ASP A 30 6.06 5.80 2.64
CA ASP A 30 7.20 6.72 2.75
C ASP A 30 7.94 6.62 4.11
N ASP A 31 7.29 6.14 5.18
CA ASP A 31 7.89 5.99 6.52
C ASP A 31 8.95 4.87 6.61
N PHE A 32 9.01 3.99 5.61
CA PHE A 32 9.93 2.84 5.59
C PHE A 32 11.08 3.03 4.60
N ARG A 33 11.36 4.28 4.22
CA ARG A 33 12.36 4.60 3.20
C ARG A 33 13.78 4.15 3.56
N ASP A 34 14.11 4.11 4.85
CA ASP A 34 15.49 3.95 5.32
C ASP A 34 15.83 2.53 5.84
N GLU A 35 14.83 1.69 6.12
CA GLU A 35 14.99 0.27 6.51
C GLU A 35 14.77 -0.66 5.30
N GLU A 36 15.52 -0.39 4.22
CA GLU A 36 15.43 -0.99 2.87
C GLU A 36 15.32 -2.53 2.79
N GLY A 37 15.56 -3.23 3.89
CA GLY A 37 15.64 -4.69 3.97
C GLY A 37 14.44 -5.39 4.58
N VAL A 38 13.85 -4.80 5.63
CA VAL A 38 12.79 -5.42 6.43
C VAL A 38 11.44 -5.30 5.73
N VAL A 39 11.25 -4.19 5.00
CA VAL A 39 9.98 -3.87 4.35
C VAL A 39 9.63 -4.71 3.12
N ASP A 40 10.62 -5.25 2.42
CA ASP A 40 10.37 -6.07 1.21
C ASP A 40 9.54 -7.33 1.54
N THR A 41 9.67 -7.87 2.77
CA THR A 41 8.96 -9.07 3.22
C THR A 41 7.67 -8.82 3.99
N GLU A 42 7.53 -7.67 4.67
CA GLU A 42 6.34 -7.35 5.48
C GLU A 42 5.20 -6.72 4.65
N ILE A 43 5.52 -6.15 3.49
CA ILE A 43 4.53 -5.49 2.62
C ILE A 43 3.83 -6.48 1.66
N VAL A 44 4.23 -7.76 1.64
CA VAL A 44 3.66 -8.74 0.68
C VAL A 44 2.19 -9.03 1.01
N PRO A 45 1.24 -8.72 0.10
CA PRO A 45 -0.17 -9.04 0.31
C PRO A 45 -0.38 -10.55 0.46
N SER A 46 -1.38 -10.96 1.24
CA SER A 46 -1.66 -12.39 1.49
C SER A 46 -1.90 -13.20 0.21
N SER A 47 -2.54 -12.58 -0.79
CA SER A 47 -2.76 -13.15 -2.13
C SER A 47 -1.47 -13.44 -2.90
N LEU A 48 -0.36 -12.82 -2.50
CA LEU A 48 0.96 -12.93 -3.12
C LEU A 48 2.00 -13.53 -2.17
N SER A 49 1.56 -14.23 -1.12
CA SER A 49 2.44 -14.87 -0.13
C SER A 49 3.45 -15.84 -0.74
N VAL A 50 3.16 -16.40 -1.93
CA VAL A 50 4.08 -17.21 -2.74
C VAL A 50 5.39 -16.49 -3.11
N LEU A 51 5.41 -15.15 -3.10
CA LEU A 51 6.58 -14.34 -3.45
C LEU A 51 7.55 -14.17 -2.28
N VAL A 52 7.11 -14.41 -1.04
CA VAL A 52 7.91 -14.18 0.18
C VAL A 52 9.27 -14.90 0.14
N PRO A 53 9.36 -16.19 -0.26
CA PRO A 53 10.65 -16.88 -0.34
C PRO A 53 11.61 -16.24 -1.35
N VAL A 54 11.10 -15.78 -2.51
CA VAL A 54 11.89 -15.13 -3.56
C VAL A 54 12.45 -13.80 -3.06
N LEU A 55 11.62 -13.00 -2.39
CA LEU A 55 12.04 -11.70 -1.84
C LEU A 55 13.03 -11.86 -0.69
N ARG A 56 12.85 -12.86 0.17
CA ARG A 56 13.81 -13.19 1.24
C ARG A 56 15.16 -13.61 0.66
N ALA A 57 15.17 -14.45 -0.37
CA ALA A 57 16.40 -14.83 -1.06
C ALA A 57 17.09 -13.62 -1.70
N ALA A 58 16.33 -12.76 -2.39
CA ALA A 58 16.83 -11.52 -2.98
C ALA A 58 17.46 -10.59 -1.93
N HIS A 59 16.86 -10.51 -0.75
CA HIS A 59 17.40 -9.73 0.37
C HIS A 59 18.73 -10.30 0.87
N ALA A 60 18.80 -11.62 1.09
CA ALA A 60 19.99 -12.29 1.60
C ALA A 60 21.21 -12.10 0.68
N ILE A 61 21.03 -12.25 -0.63
CA ILE A 61 22.12 -12.16 -1.61
C ILE A 61 22.44 -10.73 -2.06
N ARG A 62 21.68 -9.72 -1.61
CA ARG A 62 21.78 -8.33 -2.09
C ARG A 62 23.20 -7.75 -2.02
N LYS A 63 23.92 -8.00 -0.92
CA LYS A 63 25.27 -7.46 -0.70
C LYS A 63 26.34 -8.21 -1.49
N GLU A 64 26.19 -9.53 -1.63
CA GLU A 64 27.17 -10.39 -2.30
C GLU A 64 27.02 -10.33 -3.82
N ASN A 65 25.78 -10.36 -4.30
CA ASN A 65 25.43 -10.45 -5.72
C ASN A 65 24.25 -9.52 -6.05
N PRO A 66 24.49 -8.19 -6.16
CA PRO A 66 23.42 -7.21 -6.37
C PRO A 66 22.66 -7.43 -7.67
N ARG A 67 23.33 -7.91 -8.73
CA ARG A 67 22.69 -8.26 -10.01
C ARG A 67 21.67 -9.39 -9.87
N ILE A 68 22.01 -10.45 -9.13
CA ILE A 68 21.10 -11.58 -8.91
C ILE A 68 19.93 -11.13 -8.03
N ALA A 69 20.19 -10.34 -6.98
CA ALA A 69 19.14 -9.78 -6.15
C ALA A 69 18.15 -8.91 -6.94
N TYR A 70 18.64 -8.11 -7.90
CA TYR A 70 17.79 -7.34 -8.81
C TYR A 70 16.89 -8.25 -9.64
N LEU A 71 17.46 -9.29 -10.27
CA LEU A 71 16.68 -10.24 -11.07
C LEU A 71 15.62 -10.97 -10.25
N CYS A 72 15.92 -11.37 -9.01
CA CYS A 72 14.95 -11.99 -8.12
C CYS A 72 13.79 -11.03 -7.77
N ARG A 73 14.08 -9.76 -7.50
CA ARG A 73 13.03 -8.74 -7.25
C ARG A 73 12.19 -8.47 -8.50
N PHE A 74 12.82 -8.41 -9.67
CA PHE A 74 12.12 -8.22 -10.94
C PHE A 74 11.21 -9.42 -11.24
N HIS A 75 11.69 -10.64 -11.02
CA HIS A 75 10.88 -11.84 -11.20
C HIS A 75 9.67 -11.87 -10.23
N ALA A 76 9.86 -11.46 -8.97
CA ALA A 76 8.75 -11.32 -8.04
C ALA A 76 7.70 -10.29 -8.52
N PHE A 77 8.12 -9.19 -9.13
CA PHE A 77 7.22 -8.23 -9.76
C PHE A 77 6.42 -8.85 -10.91
N GLU A 78 7.08 -9.59 -11.80
CA GLU A 78 6.42 -10.28 -12.91
C GLU A 78 5.39 -11.29 -12.41
N LEU A 79 5.75 -12.12 -11.42
CA LEU A 79 4.82 -13.08 -10.82
C LEU A 79 3.62 -12.38 -10.18
N ALA A 80 3.83 -11.26 -9.48
CA ALA A 80 2.73 -10.45 -8.95
C ALA A 80 1.85 -9.87 -10.06
N HIS A 81 2.43 -9.48 -11.19
CA HIS A 81 1.70 -8.96 -12.33
C HIS A 81 0.89 -10.05 -13.03
N MET A 82 1.45 -11.24 -13.20
CA MET A 82 0.75 -12.39 -13.77
C MET A 82 -0.40 -12.86 -12.88
N ALA A 83 -0.22 -12.85 -11.55
CA ALA A 83 -1.24 -13.29 -10.60
C ALA A 83 -2.46 -12.36 -10.54
N ASP A 84 -2.26 -11.04 -10.69
CA ASP A 84 -3.34 -10.05 -10.67
C ASP A 84 -3.02 -8.89 -11.63
N PRO A 85 -3.24 -9.05 -12.94
CA PRO A 85 -2.85 -8.05 -13.94
C PRO A 85 -3.51 -6.68 -13.72
N THR A 86 -4.78 -6.69 -13.28
CA THR A 86 -5.57 -5.48 -13.00
C THR A 86 -5.21 -4.83 -11.67
N SER A 87 -4.40 -5.49 -10.83
CA SER A 87 -4.01 -5.03 -9.50
C SER A 87 -5.23 -4.72 -8.62
N SER A 88 -6.23 -5.58 -8.69
CA SER A 88 -7.52 -5.48 -8.02
C SER A 88 -7.50 -6.01 -6.58
N GLY A 89 -6.52 -6.84 -6.23
CA GLY A 89 -6.34 -7.37 -4.89
C GLY A 89 -5.93 -6.30 -3.87
N LEU A 90 -6.36 -6.50 -2.62
CA LEU A 90 -6.05 -5.61 -1.51
C LEU A 90 -4.53 -5.44 -1.37
N GLY A 91 -4.03 -4.20 -1.47
CA GLY A 91 -2.61 -3.88 -1.31
C GLY A 91 -1.71 -4.27 -2.51
N VAL A 92 -2.22 -5.00 -3.51
CA VAL A 92 -1.41 -5.47 -4.66
C VAL A 92 -0.85 -4.33 -5.48
N ARG A 93 -1.66 -3.30 -5.76
CA ARG A 93 -1.20 -2.12 -6.50
C ARG A 93 -0.09 -1.37 -5.75
N GLN A 94 -0.25 -1.17 -4.45
CA GLN A 94 0.75 -0.50 -3.61
C GLN A 94 2.05 -1.31 -3.59
N PHE A 95 1.95 -2.62 -3.38
CA PHE A 95 3.07 -3.55 -3.41
C PHE A 95 3.84 -3.48 -4.75
N LYS A 96 3.15 -3.54 -5.88
CA LYS A 96 3.78 -3.42 -7.21
C LYS A 96 4.46 -2.08 -7.43
N THR A 97 3.82 -0.98 -7.05
CA THR A 97 4.41 0.36 -7.16
C THR A 97 5.66 0.50 -6.29
N TYR A 98 5.62 -0.01 -5.07
CA TYR A 98 6.78 -0.05 -4.18
C TYR A 98 7.94 -0.85 -4.80
N LEU A 99 7.66 -2.07 -5.26
CA LEU A 99 8.67 -2.96 -5.83
C LEU A 99 9.30 -2.35 -7.09
N LEU A 100 8.50 -1.72 -7.95
CA LEU A 100 8.97 -1.04 -9.16
C LEU A 100 9.85 0.18 -8.84
N SER A 101 9.46 1.00 -7.87
CA SER A 101 10.28 2.16 -7.44
C SER A 101 11.66 1.73 -6.91
N LYS A 102 11.75 0.58 -6.22
CA LYS A 102 13.02 0.04 -5.74
C LYS A 102 13.88 -0.52 -6.89
N LEU A 103 13.27 -1.08 -7.93
CA LEU A 103 13.99 -1.58 -9.11
C LEU A 103 14.59 -0.42 -9.93
N GLU A 104 13.87 0.68 -10.11
CA GLU A 104 14.37 1.86 -10.87
C GLU A 104 15.63 2.46 -10.23
N LYS A 105 15.67 2.56 -8.89
CA LYS A 105 16.83 3.07 -8.15
C LYS A 105 18.12 2.26 -8.34
N VAL A 106 18.01 0.96 -8.65
CA VAL A 106 19.17 0.10 -8.90
C VAL A 106 19.72 0.28 -10.32
N ARG A 107 18.90 0.70 -11.27
CA ARG A 107 19.32 0.90 -12.67
C ARG A 107 20.15 2.17 -12.87
N ASP A 108 19.90 3.19 -12.04
CA ASP A 108 20.51 4.52 -12.19
C ASP A 108 21.84 4.68 -11.43
N ASN A 109 22.41 3.58 -10.91
CA ASN A 109 23.61 3.53 -10.07
C ASN A 109 24.63 2.53 -10.62
#